data_AF-A0A424LPM2-F1
#
_entry.id   AF-A0A424LPM2-F1
#
_cell.length_a   1.000
_cell.length_b   1.000
_cell.length_c   1.000
_cell.angle_alpha   90.00
_cell.angle_beta   90.00
_cell.angle_gamma   90.00
#
_symmetry.space_group_name_H-M   'P 1'
#
loop_
_entity.id
_entity.type
_entity.pdbx_description
1 polymer ?
#
loop_
_entity_poly.entity_id
_entity_poly.type
_entity_poly.pdbx_seq_one_letter_code
_entity_poly.pdbx_strand_id
1 'polypeptide(L)'
;MAKSVKRRKQRVIRRANEWDLVPIDKGWYACQYFIHYNIEAKKWGERIHDYIKKHYGKEIVSAINNLPEWKYGHKSHWATAAHLEENAPDKLHPGYIGKLDVWIKELAEEGAQIIVERKKKQKDIVRIPPSIRLKQKTHETIMIDLDSLEDEWCEDNYKSSIDVYKLMGKYDLKGTIPAQMVIQWAADRLADYICVRDKTDDQCVEAYSHMTKRNINSVIKTLEEIINGAESFKNAAKAKRKPRTKKIKSADTQVSKLQFKKEDSNFKVASIDPANIVGAIRLYAFNTKSRELYEYVSQRREGFEVRGTTLQHFDSEESRRVKLRKPEEFLTLALTKTPRQVDNAWSKLGTKSRTTTGRFNNETVILRALSK
;
A
#
# COMPACT_ATOMS: atom_id res chain seq x y z
N MET A 1 53.92 1.02 19.08
CA MET A 1 53.05 -0.18 19.03
C MET A 1 52.77 -0.52 17.57
N ALA A 2 53.37 -1.60 17.05
CA ALA A 2 53.25 -2.00 15.66
C ALA A 2 51.89 -2.69 15.40
N LYS A 3 51.12 -2.23 14.41
CA LYS A 3 49.84 -2.83 14.01
C LYS A 3 50.09 -4.15 13.28
N SER A 4 49.63 -5.26 13.86
CA SER A 4 49.73 -6.58 13.23
C SER A 4 48.92 -6.64 11.92
N VAL A 5 49.58 -6.95 10.81
CA VAL A 5 48.93 -7.17 9.52
C VAL A 5 48.21 -8.52 9.55
N LYS A 6 46.87 -8.52 9.52
CA LYS A 6 46.06 -9.75 9.44
C LYS A 6 46.35 -10.48 8.12
N ARG A 7 46.89 -11.70 8.19
CA ARG A 7 47.05 -12.60 7.04
C ARG A 7 45.70 -12.83 6.36
N ARG A 8 45.62 -12.60 5.04
CA ARG A 8 44.44 -12.94 4.22
C ARG A 8 44.22 -14.45 4.28
N LYS A 9 43.02 -14.88 4.71
CA LYS A 9 42.59 -16.29 4.63
C LYS A 9 42.67 -16.75 3.18
N GLN A 10 43.31 -17.90 2.96
CA GLN A 10 43.40 -18.57 1.67
C GLN A 10 41.98 -18.82 1.14
N ARG A 11 41.69 -18.40 -0.10
CA ARG A 11 40.39 -18.64 -0.74
C ARG A 11 40.20 -20.15 -0.87
N VAL A 12 39.12 -20.67 -0.32
CA VAL A 12 38.70 -22.07 -0.50
C VAL A 12 38.57 -22.32 -2.00
N ILE A 13 39.31 -23.29 -2.53
CA ILE A 13 39.19 -23.75 -3.91
C ILE A 13 37.73 -24.22 -4.09
N ARG A 14 37.00 -23.65 -5.05
CA ARG A 14 35.64 -24.10 -5.37
C ARG A 14 35.74 -25.58 -5.75
N ARG A 15 35.05 -26.46 -5.03
CA ARG A 15 34.84 -27.85 -5.47
C ARG A 15 34.25 -27.80 -6.88
N ALA A 16 34.73 -28.64 -7.79
CA ALA A 16 34.14 -28.80 -9.12
C ALA A 16 32.63 -29.07 -8.96
N ASN A 17 31.81 -28.47 -9.83
CA ASN A 17 30.37 -28.64 -9.73
C ASN A 17 30.04 -30.11 -10.00
N GLU A 18 29.23 -30.75 -9.16
CA GLU A 18 28.92 -32.20 -9.28
C GLU A 18 28.27 -32.54 -10.63
N TRP A 19 27.59 -31.55 -11.22
CA TRP A 19 27.00 -31.62 -12.56
C TRP A 19 28.03 -31.65 -13.69
N ASP A 20 29.26 -31.16 -13.48
CA ASP A 20 30.33 -31.19 -14.49
C ASP A 20 30.97 -32.59 -14.60
N LEU A 21 30.74 -33.46 -13.60
CA LEU A 21 31.25 -34.83 -13.55
C LEU A 21 30.29 -35.85 -14.17
N VAL A 22 29.13 -35.40 -14.68
CA VAL A 22 28.14 -36.28 -15.31
C VAL A 22 28.76 -36.88 -16.59
N PRO A 23 28.78 -38.21 -16.74
CA PRO A 23 29.46 -38.88 -17.85
C PRO A 23 28.62 -38.83 -19.14
N ILE A 24 28.51 -37.63 -19.74
CA ILE A 24 27.71 -37.37 -20.95
C ILE A 24 28.16 -38.26 -22.12
N ASP A 25 29.44 -38.65 -22.16
CA ASP A 25 29.99 -39.51 -23.22
C ASP A 25 29.54 -40.96 -23.17
N LYS A 26 29.06 -41.43 -22.03
CA LYS A 26 28.64 -42.82 -21.82
C LYS A 26 27.14 -43.05 -22.06
N GLY A 27 26.43 -42.03 -22.56
CA GLY A 27 25.01 -42.10 -22.91
C GLY A 27 24.04 -41.95 -21.73
N TRP A 28 22.73 -42.04 -22.02
CA TRP A 28 21.63 -41.77 -21.09
C TRP A 28 21.73 -42.55 -19.77
N TYR A 29 21.87 -43.88 -19.82
CA TYR A 29 21.83 -44.72 -18.63
C TYR A 29 22.98 -44.43 -17.65
N ALA A 30 24.17 -44.10 -18.18
CA ALA A 30 25.31 -43.72 -17.36
C ALA A 30 25.08 -42.34 -16.70
N CYS A 31 24.47 -41.39 -17.41
CA CYS A 31 24.11 -40.09 -16.86
C CYS A 31 23.03 -40.22 -15.78
N GLN A 32 21.97 -41.00 -16.05
CA GLN A 32 20.88 -41.23 -15.12
C GLN A 32 21.37 -41.92 -13.84
N TYR A 33 22.22 -42.95 -13.97
CA TYR A 33 22.82 -43.64 -12.84
C TYR A 33 23.67 -42.67 -12.00
N PHE A 34 24.55 -41.89 -12.65
CA PHE A 34 25.38 -40.92 -11.95
C PHE A 34 24.55 -39.88 -11.20
N ILE A 35 23.53 -39.31 -11.85
CA ILE A 35 22.66 -38.29 -11.23
C ILE A 35 21.84 -38.89 -10.08
N HIS A 36 21.33 -40.12 -10.22
CA HIS A 36 20.49 -40.73 -9.19
C HIS A 36 21.28 -41.18 -7.94
N TYR A 37 22.52 -41.66 -8.10
CA TYR A 37 23.30 -42.20 -6.99
C TYR A 37 24.39 -41.27 -6.46
N ASN A 38 24.96 -40.40 -7.30
CA ASN A 38 26.09 -39.54 -6.92
C ASN A 38 25.72 -38.08 -6.70
N ILE A 39 24.48 -37.68 -7.01
CA ILE A 39 23.98 -36.32 -6.75
C ILE A 39 22.86 -36.39 -5.71
N GLU A 40 22.90 -35.48 -4.73
CA GLU A 40 21.90 -35.39 -3.68
C GLU A 40 20.51 -35.02 -4.23
N ALA A 41 19.46 -35.66 -3.70
CA ALA A 41 18.08 -35.49 -4.18
C ALA A 41 17.60 -34.04 -4.23
N LYS A 42 18.04 -33.21 -3.27
CA LYS A 42 17.73 -31.78 -3.23
C LYS A 42 18.27 -31.02 -4.45
N LYS A 43 19.45 -31.39 -4.93
CA LYS A 43 20.12 -30.75 -6.07
C LYS A 43 19.46 -31.08 -7.40
N TRP A 44 18.70 -32.18 -7.49
CA TRP A 44 17.88 -32.50 -8.67
C TRP A 44 16.79 -31.44 -8.88
N GLY A 45 16.08 -31.09 -7.80
CA GLY A 45 15.04 -30.06 -7.85
C GLY A 45 15.58 -28.69 -8.23
N GLU A 46 16.75 -28.30 -7.71
CA GLU A 46 17.43 -27.06 -8.08
C GLU A 46 17.77 -27.04 -9.59
N ARG A 47 18.30 -28.14 -10.12
CA ARG A 47 18.63 -28.25 -11.55
C ARG A 47 17.40 -28.13 -12.46
N ILE A 48 16.29 -28.78 -12.08
CA ILE A 48 15.01 -28.68 -12.80
C ILE A 48 14.48 -27.24 -12.73
N HIS A 49 14.55 -26.60 -11.56
CA HIS A 49 14.09 -25.22 -11.38
C HIS A 49 14.89 -24.22 -12.22
N ASP A 50 16.21 -24.39 -12.28
CA ASP A 50 17.09 -23.56 -13.08
C ASP A 50 16.84 -23.73 -14.58
N TYR A 51 16.57 -24.96 -15.04
CA TYR A 51 16.15 -25.22 -16.41
C TYR A 51 14.81 -24.50 -16.72
N ILE A 52 13.80 -24.64 -15.85
CA ILE A 52 12.49 -24.00 -16.06
C ILE A 52 12.62 -22.47 -16.13
N LYS A 53 13.45 -21.86 -15.25
CA LYS A 53 13.70 -20.41 -15.27
C LYS A 53 14.35 -19.90 -16.55
N LYS A 54 15.22 -20.71 -17.18
CA LYS A 54 15.91 -20.32 -18.40
C LYS A 54 15.02 -20.45 -19.63
N HIS A 55 14.19 -21.49 -19.68
CA HIS A 55 13.43 -21.86 -20.89
C HIS A 55 11.96 -21.42 -20.88
N TYR A 56 11.37 -21.09 -19.72
CA TYR A 56 9.95 -20.75 -19.61
C TYR A 56 9.71 -19.33 -19.09
N GLY A 57 8.54 -18.79 -19.42
CA GLY A 57 8.09 -17.48 -18.97
C GLY A 57 7.81 -17.43 -17.46
N LYS A 58 7.78 -16.20 -16.93
CA LYS A 58 7.56 -15.93 -15.50
C LYS A 58 6.24 -16.50 -14.96
N GLU A 59 5.22 -16.62 -15.80
CA GLU A 59 3.91 -17.15 -15.42
C GLU A 59 3.96 -18.64 -15.07
N ILE A 60 4.64 -19.44 -15.90
CA ILE A 60 4.83 -20.89 -15.70
C ILE A 60 5.68 -21.14 -14.45
N VAL A 61 6.79 -20.42 -14.31
CA VAL A 61 7.65 -20.49 -13.11
C VAL A 61 6.83 -20.16 -11.85
N SER A 62 6.00 -19.11 -11.90
CA SER A 62 5.16 -18.71 -10.78
C SER A 62 4.10 -19.75 -10.45
N ALA A 63 3.50 -20.42 -11.43
CA ALA A 63 2.51 -21.46 -11.21
C ALA A 63 3.15 -22.67 -10.50
N ILE A 64 4.29 -23.14 -10.99
CA ILE A 64 5.02 -24.30 -10.44
C ILE A 64 5.51 -24.03 -9.02
N ASN A 65 5.94 -22.81 -8.70
CA ASN A 65 6.36 -22.44 -7.34
C ASN A 65 5.23 -22.55 -6.29
N ASN A 66 3.95 -22.68 -6.71
CA ASN A 66 2.85 -22.93 -5.78
C ASN A 66 2.69 -24.42 -5.43
N LEU A 67 3.33 -25.31 -6.18
CA LEU A 67 3.34 -26.74 -5.90
C LEU A 67 4.32 -27.06 -4.76
N PRO A 68 4.03 -28.09 -3.95
CA PRO A 68 4.98 -28.55 -2.95
C PRO A 68 6.22 -29.18 -3.62
N GLU A 69 7.40 -28.98 -3.01
CA GLU A 69 8.71 -29.35 -3.57
C GLU A 69 8.79 -30.84 -3.95
N TRP A 70 8.13 -31.73 -3.22
CA TRP A 70 8.17 -33.17 -3.50
C TRP A 70 7.58 -33.55 -4.87
N LYS A 71 6.70 -32.72 -5.46
CA LYS A 71 6.08 -33.01 -6.77
C LYS A 71 7.07 -32.99 -7.92
N TYR A 72 8.04 -32.08 -7.89
CA TYR A 72 9.04 -31.91 -8.96
C TYR A 72 10.48 -32.16 -8.51
N GLY A 73 10.79 -32.03 -7.21
CA GLY A 73 12.16 -32.02 -6.68
C GLY A 73 12.84 -33.39 -6.59
N HIS A 74 12.09 -34.49 -6.42
CA HIS A 74 12.66 -35.84 -6.22
C HIS A 74 12.70 -36.71 -7.49
N LYS A 75 12.70 -36.09 -8.68
CA LYS A 75 12.64 -36.79 -9.96
C LYS A 75 13.99 -36.73 -10.70
N SER A 76 14.92 -37.63 -10.34
CA SER A 76 16.27 -37.67 -10.92
C SER A 76 16.29 -37.86 -12.45
N HIS A 77 15.31 -38.57 -13.02
CA HIS A 77 15.18 -38.75 -14.47
C HIS A 77 14.84 -37.45 -15.21
N TRP A 78 14.00 -36.59 -14.63
CA TRP A 78 13.71 -35.27 -15.21
C TRP A 78 14.90 -34.32 -15.08
N ALA A 79 15.66 -34.41 -13.99
CA ALA A 79 16.92 -33.67 -13.86
C ALA A 79 17.97 -34.14 -14.88
N THR A 80 17.97 -35.43 -15.22
CA THR A 80 18.83 -36.01 -16.28
C THR A 80 18.41 -35.53 -17.66
N ALA A 81 17.10 -35.52 -17.95
CA ALA A 81 16.56 -34.96 -19.19
C ALA A 81 16.94 -33.47 -19.35
N ALA A 82 16.67 -32.65 -18.33
CA ALA A 82 17.02 -31.22 -18.34
C ALA A 82 18.53 -30.97 -18.52
N HIS A 83 19.38 -31.80 -17.92
CA HIS A 83 20.83 -31.65 -18.06
C HIS A 83 21.34 -32.08 -19.44
N LEU A 84 20.82 -33.17 -20.01
CA LEU A 84 21.21 -33.63 -21.35
C LEU A 84 20.65 -32.74 -22.46
N GLU A 85 19.46 -32.18 -22.28
CA GLU A 85 18.87 -31.26 -23.26
C GLU A 85 19.66 -29.94 -23.37
N GLU A 86 20.28 -29.46 -22.28
CA GLU A 86 21.17 -28.28 -22.31
C GLU A 86 22.57 -28.59 -22.89
N ASN A 87 23.12 -29.79 -22.67
CA ASN A 87 24.55 -30.08 -22.91
C ASN A 87 24.82 -31.04 -24.08
N ALA A 88 23.92 -31.98 -24.38
CA ALA A 88 24.08 -32.99 -25.42
C ALA A 88 22.72 -33.56 -25.87
N PRO A 89 21.93 -32.78 -26.64
CA PRO A 89 20.58 -33.17 -27.05
C PRO A 89 20.55 -34.45 -27.89
N ASP A 90 21.61 -34.73 -28.65
CA ASP A 90 21.73 -35.94 -29.49
C ASP A 90 21.81 -37.25 -28.68
N LYS A 91 22.16 -37.16 -27.39
CA LYS A 91 22.30 -38.31 -26.48
C LYS A 91 21.07 -38.50 -25.58
N LEU A 92 20.00 -37.73 -25.81
CA LEU A 92 18.76 -37.83 -25.06
C LEU A 92 18.04 -39.15 -25.41
N HIS A 93 17.53 -39.85 -24.40
CA HIS A 93 16.82 -41.10 -24.62
C HIS A 93 15.52 -40.85 -25.42
N PRO A 94 15.20 -41.65 -26.46
CA PRO A 94 14.03 -41.43 -27.32
C PRO A 94 12.71 -41.28 -26.56
N GLY A 95 12.57 -42.01 -25.45
CA GLY A 95 11.40 -41.93 -24.58
C GLY A 95 11.24 -40.64 -23.77
N TYR A 96 12.21 -39.73 -23.76
CA TYR A 96 12.20 -38.44 -23.04
C TYR A 96 12.21 -37.21 -23.95
N ILE A 97 12.42 -37.39 -25.26
CA ILE A 97 12.36 -36.31 -26.25
C ILE A 97 10.97 -35.67 -26.20
N GLY A 98 10.91 -34.36 -25.96
CA GLY A 98 9.68 -33.57 -25.88
C GLY A 98 8.79 -33.83 -24.64
N LYS A 99 9.05 -34.87 -23.85
CA LYS A 99 8.23 -35.19 -22.66
C LYS A 99 8.53 -34.28 -21.47
N LEU A 100 9.74 -33.70 -21.40
CA LEU A 100 10.09 -32.74 -20.36
C LEU A 100 9.18 -31.50 -20.45
N ASP A 101 8.90 -31.02 -21.66
CA ASP A 101 8.00 -29.90 -21.89
C ASP A 101 6.54 -30.20 -21.51
N VAL A 102 6.05 -31.39 -21.88
CA VAL A 102 4.72 -31.85 -21.49
C VAL A 102 4.58 -31.89 -19.97
N TRP A 103 5.56 -32.49 -19.28
CA TRP A 103 5.56 -32.59 -17.83
C TRP A 103 5.61 -31.22 -17.13
N ILE A 104 6.41 -30.27 -17.63
CA ILE A 104 6.48 -28.91 -17.09
C ILE A 104 5.14 -28.18 -17.26
N LYS A 105 4.46 -28.36 -18.40
CA LYS A 105 3.13 -27.79 -18.64
C LYS A 105 2.07 -28.39 -17.72
N GLU A 106 2.06 -29.70 -17.51
CA GLU A 106 1.18 -30.36 -16.54
C GLU A 106 1.37 -29.80 -15.12
N LEU A 107 2.63 -29.62 -14.68
CA LEU A 107 2.92 -29.01 -13.38
C LEU A 107 2.42 -27.55 -13.30
N ALA A 108 2.51 -26.79 -14.38
CA ALA A 108 2.00 -25.43 -14.42
C ALA A 108 0.47 -25.37 -14.32
N GLU A 109 -0.24 -26.31 -14.97
CA GLU A 109 -1.69 -26.45 -14.89
C GLU A 109 -2.14 -26.82 -13.46
N GLU A 110 -1.50 -27.80 -12.84
CA GLU A 110 -1.77 -28.18 -11.45
C GLU A 110 -1.51 -27.01 -10.49
N GLY A 111 -0.39 -26.30 -10.68
CA GLY A 111 -0.04 -25.12 -9.88
C GLY A 111 -1.08 -24.01 -10.01
N ALA A 112 -1.62 -23.81 -11.21
CA ALA A 112 -2.70 -22.86 -11.46
C ALA A 112 -4.03 -23.27 -10.79
N GLN A 113 -4.37 -24.56 -10.77
CA GLN A 113 -5.57 -25.06 -10.10
C GLN A 113 -5.55 -24.81 -8.59
N ILE A 114 -4.41 -25.00 -7.92
CA ILE A 114 -4.25 -24.70 -6.49
C ILE A 114 -4.54 -23.22 -6.18
N ILE A 115 -4.15 -22.30 -7.08
CA ILE A 115 -4.45 -20.87 -6.91
C ILE A 115 -5.96 -20.63 -6.96
N VAL A 116 -6.67 -21.28 -7.89
CA VAL A 116 -8.13 -21.17 -8.02
C VAL A 116 -8.82 -21.71 -6.76
N GLU A 117 -8.40 -22.86 -6.25
CA GLU A 117 -8.94 -23.43 -5.02
C GLU A 117 -8.67 -22.57 -3.78
N ARG A 118 -7.44 -22.03 -3.66
CA ARG A 118 -7.10 -21.08 -2.59
C ARG A 118 -7.98 -19.82 -2.65
N LYS A 119 -8.24 -19.30 -3.84
CA LYS A 119 -9.14 -18.16 -4.04
C LYS A 119 -10.60 -18.49 -3.71
N LYS A 120 -11.06 -19.71 -3.96
CA LYS A 120 -12.42 -20.17 -3.57
C LYS A 120 -12.55 -20.25 -2.05
N LYS A 121 -11.62 -20.94 -1.36
CA LYS A 121 -11.62 -21.06 0.12
C LYS A 121 -11.55 -19.72 0.86
N GLN A 122 -10.85 -18.72 0.29
CA GLN A 122 -10.81 -17.38 0.89
C GLN A 122 -12.15 -16.65 0.86
N LYS A 123 -13.04 -16.95 -0.09
CA LYS A 123 -14.36 -16.32 -0.17
C LYS A 123 -15.32 -16.84 0.90
N ASP A 124 -15.14 -18.07 1.36
CA ASP A 124 -16.05 -18.70 2.33
C ASP A 124 -15.82 -18.28 3.79
N ILE A 125 -14.70 -17.63 4.10
CA ILE A 125 -14.45 -17.12 5.46
C ILE A 125 -15.21 -15.80 5.65
N VAL A 126 -16.40 -15.86 6.24
CA VAL A 126 -17.19 -14.68 6.62
C VAL A 126 -16.46 -13.90 7.72
N ARG A 127 -15.73 -12.85 7.34
CA ARG A 127 -15.02 -11.99 8.28
C ARG A 127 -15.97 -10.95 8.88
N ILE A 128 -16.43 -11.17 10.10
CA ILE A 128 -17.28 -10.21 10.83
C ILE A 128 -16.53 -8.88 11.00
N PRO A 129 -17.07 -7.74 10.52
CA PRO A 129 -16.46 -6.42 10.66
C PRO A 129 -16.29 -6.01 12.13
N PRO A 130 -15.23 -5.25 12.49
CA PRO A 130 -15.01 -4.79 13.87
C PRO A 130 -16.17 -3.98 14.46
N SER A 131 -16.92 -3.23 13.64
CA SER A 131 -18.09 -2.47 14.07
C SER A 131 -19.23 -3.37 14.55
N ILE A 132 -19.45 -4.51 13.87
CA ILE A 132 -20.51 -5.48 14.25
C ILE A 132 -20.15 -6.15 15.57
N ARG A 133 -18.88 -6.56 15.75
CA ARG A 133 -18.41 -7.13 17.02
C ARG A 133 -18.58 -6.18 18.20
N LEU A 134 -18.33 -4.88 17.96
CA LEU A 134 -18.52 -3.86 18.99
C LEU A 134 -19.99 -3.66 19.35
N LYS A 135 -20.90 -3.71 18.36
CA LYS A 135 -22.35 -3.69 18.61
C LYS A 135 -22.80 -4.91 19.41
N GLN A 136 -22.35 -6.10 19.03
CA GLN A 136 -22.62 -7.34 19.77
C GLN A 136 -22.15 -7.24 21.22
N LYS A 137 -20.89 -6.83 21.44
CA LYS A 137 -20.38 -6.60 22.80
C LYS A 137 -21.22 -5.58 23.59
N THR A 138 -21.66 -4.50 22.94
CA THR A 138 -22.53 -3.50 23.59
C THR A 138 -23.86 -4.13 24.01
N HIS A 139 -24.49 -4.91 23.12
CA HIS A 139 -25.73 -5.63 23.41
C HIS A 139 -25.57 -6.66 24.53
N GLU A 140 -24.46 -7.40 24.55
CA GLU A 140 -24.17 -8.44 25.55
C GLU A 140 -23.71 -7.88 26.91
N THR A 141 -23.59 -6.55 27.05
CA THR A 141 -23.12 -5.91 28.29
C THR A 141 -24.07 -4.81 28.74
N ILE A 142 -23.77 -3.56 28.43
CA ILE A 142 -24.48 -2.40 28.98
C ILE A 142 -25.95 -2.34 28.59
N MET A 143 -26.35 -2.92 27.46
CA MET A 143 -27.77 -2.99 27.10
C MET A 143 -28.55 -3.91 28.04
N ILE A 144 -27.96 -5.00 28.52
CA ILE A 144 -28.58 -5.90 29.50
C ILE A 144 -28.78 -5.17 30.84
N ASP A 145 -27.82 -4.35 31.26
CA ASP A 145 -27.95 -3.55 32.49
C ASP A 145 -29.07 -2.50 32.35
N LEU A 146 -29.25 -1.93 31.15
CA LEU A 146 -30.32 -0.98 30.85
C LEU A 146 -31.69 -1.67 30.83
N ASP A 147 -31.79 -2.85 30.24
CA ASP A 147 -33.01 -3.65 30.25
C ASP A 147 -33.36 -4.09 31.69
N SER A 148 -32.36 -4.47 32.50
CA SER A 148 -32.57 -4.79 33.92
C SER A 148 -33.06 -3.58 34.73
N LEU A 149 -32.58 -2.37 34.41
CA LEU A 149 -33.06 -1.14 35.02
C LEU A 149 -34.53 -0.87 34.66
N GLU A 150 -34.92 -1.15 33.41
CA GLU A 150 -36.30 -1.01 32.94
C GLU A 150 -37.23 -2.02 33.64
N ASP A 151 -36.79 -3.27 33.83
CA ASP A 151 -37.50 -4.28 34.61
C ASP A 151 -37.75 -3.81 36.06
N GLU A 152 -36.74 -3.19 36.71
CA GLU A 152 -36.91 -2.62 38.05
C GLU A 152 -37.98 -1.52 38.09
N TRP A 153 -38.13 -0.73 37.03
CA TRP A 153 -39.22 0.26 36.95
C TRP A 153 -40.59 -0.40 36.80
N CYS A 154 -40.69 -1.51 36.08
CA CYS A 154 -41.92 -2.29 35.98
C CYS A 154 -42.33 -2.91 37.34
N GLU A 155 -41.38 -3.17 38.23
CA GLU A 155 -41.61 -3.65 39.60
C GLU A 155 -41.83 -2.51 40.62
N ASP A 156 -42.23 -1.32 40.16
CA ASP A 156 -42.46 -0.12 40.96
C ASP A 156 -41.22 0.50 41.65
N ASN A 157 -40.00 0.06 41.30
CA ASN A 157 -38.76 0.62 41.85
C ASN A 157 -38.22 1.82 41.04
N TYR A 158 -38.99 2.89 40.91
CA TYR A 158 -38.65 4.08 40.10
C TYR A 158 -37.48 4.94 40.61
N LYS A 159 -36.81 4.52 41.69
CA LYS A 159 -35.62 5.18 42.24
C LYS A 159 -34.32 4.55 41.77
N SER A 160 -34.41 3.39 41.10
CA SER A 160 -33.26 2.73 40.51
C SER A 160 -32.60 3.64 39.48
N SER A 161 -31.27 3.64 39.46
CA SER A 161 -30.48 4.42 38.52
C SER A 161 -29.12 3.75 38.30
N ILE A 162 -28.51 4.04 37.14
CA ILE A 162 -27.21 3.50 36.78
C ILE A 162 -26.26 4.59 36.29
N ASP A 163 -24.98 4.46 36.64
CA ASP A 163 -23.93 5.33 36.13
C ASP A 163 -23.34 4.74 34.85
N VAL A 164 -23.92 5.15 33.72
CA VAL A 164 -23.53 4.70 32.37
C VAL A 164 -22.05 4.94 32.09
N TYR A 165 -21.51 6.09 32.49
CA TYR A 165 -20.11 6.42 32.20
C TYR A 165 -19.17 5.42 32.87
N LYS A 166 -19.44 5.07 34.15
CA LYS A 166 -18.68 4.05 34.87
C LYS A 166 -18.87 2.65 34.29
N LEU A 167 -20.11 2.27 33.95
CA LEU A 167 -20.41 0.96 33.35
C LEU A 167 -19.71 0.77 32.01
N MET A 168 -19.74 1.78 31.14
CA MET A 168 -19.03 1.74 29.86
C MET A 168 -17.51 1.59 30.02
N GLY A 169 -16.95 2.22 31.06
CA GLY A 169 -15.56 2.03 31.46
C GLY A 169 -15.27 0.61 31.96
N LYS A 170 -16.15 0.07 32.83
CA LYS A 170 -16.04 -1.29 33.40
C LYS A 170 -16.03 -2.37 32.31
N TYR A 171 -16.90 -2.26 31.31
CA TYR A 171 -16.97 -3.22 30.20
C TYR A 171 -15.90 -3.03 29.12
N ASP A 172 -14.98 -2.07 29.28
CA ASP A 172 -13.98 -1.69 28.27
C ASP A 172 -14.62 -1.49 26.88
N LEU A 173 -15.72 -0.72 26.85
CA LEU A 173 -16.32 -0.28 25.59
C LEU A 173 -15.43 0.80 24.98
N LYS A 174 -15.35 0.86 23.64
CA LYS A 174 -14.42 1.75 22.93
C LYS A 174 -15.12 2.45 21.78
N GLY A 175 -14.68 3.68 21.50
CA GLY A 175 -15.21 4.49 20.41
C GLY A 175 -16.58 5.08 20.73
N THR A 176 -17.30 5.49 19.69
CA THR A 176 -18.56 6.24 19.83
C THR A 176 -19.82 5.40 19.66
N ILE A 177 -19.70 4.22 19.03
CA ILE A 177 -20.85 3.36 18.71
C ILE A 177 -21.61 2.94 19.97
N PRO A 178 -20.95 2.46 21.04
CA PRO A 178 -21.67 2.02 22.24
C PRO A 178 -22.48 3.16 22.86
N ALA A 179 -21.90 4.36 22.92
CA ALA A 179 -22.58 5.52 23.49
C ALA A 179 -23.77 5.97 22.63
N GLN A 180 -23.67 5.87 21.31
CA GLN A 180 -24.79 6.16 20.42
C GLN A 180 -25.95 5.18 20.63
N MET A 181 -25.67 3.91 20.89
CA MET A 181 -26.70 2.90 21.15
C MET A 181 -27.43 3.19 22.46
N VAL A 182 -26.68 3.51 23.53
CA VAL A 182 -27.27 3.88 24.83
C VAL A 182 -28.08 5.18 24.74
N ILE A 183 -27.56 6.20 24.03
CA ILE A 183 -28.31 7.45 23.81
C ILE A 183 -29.60 7.18 23.06
N GLN A 184 -29.59 6.35 22.02
CA GLN A 184 -30.78 6.04 21.26
C GLN A 184 -31.82 5.33 22.14
N TRP A 185 -31.40 4.28 22.87
CA TRP A 185 -32.27 3.55 23.80
C TRP A 185 -32.92 4.51 24.80
N ALA A 186 -32.13 5.38 25.44
CA ALA A 186 -32.64 6.30 26.45
C ALA A 186 -33.53 7.39 25.85
N ALA A 187 -33.20 7.90 24.66
CA ALA A 187 -33.99 8.91 23.97
C ALA A 187 -35.36 8.38 23.54
N ASP A 188 -35.43 7.13 23.07
CA ASP A 188 -36.69 6.49 22.66
C ASP A 188 -37.64 6.38 23.87
N ARG A 189 -37.19 5.86 25.02
CA ARG A 189 -38.01 5.83 26.24
C ARG A 189 -38.34 7.22 26.78
N LEU A 190 -37.36 8.14 26.76
CA LEU A 190 -37.55 9.49 27.28
C LEU A 190 -38.68 10.22 26.54
N ALA A 191 -38.81 10.00 25.23
CA ALA A 191 -39.89 10.55 24.44
C ALA A 191 -41.28 10.11 24.95
N ASP A 192 -41.42 8.82 25.28
CA ASP A 192 -42.68 8.26 25.82
C ASP A 192 -43.03 8.91 27.17
N TYR A 193 -42.08 8.97 28.11
CA TYR A 193 -42.32 9.58 29.43
C TYR A 193 -42.58 11.10 29.35
N ILE A 194 -41.92 11.82 28.43
CA ILE A 194 -42.23 13.23 28.17
C ILE A 194 -43.65 13.39 27.64
N CYS A 195 -44.07 12.51 26.73
CA CYS A 195 -45.43 12.51 26.18
C CYS A 195 -46.49 12.37 27.29
N VAL A 196 -46.26 11.47 28.26
CA VAL A 196 -47.13 11.29 29.43
C VAL A 196 -47.13 12.51 30.34
N ARG A 197 -45.96 13.09 30.60
CA ARG A 197 -45.81 14.28 31.45
C ARG A 197 -46.57 15.47 30.88
N ASP A 198 -46.43 15.71 29.59
CA ASP A 198 -46.98 16.88 28.89
C ASP A 198 -48.40 16.63 28.36
N LYS A 199 -48.89 15.38 28.45
CA LYS A 199 -50.21 14.93 28.01
C LYS A 199 -50.50 15.26 26.55
N THR A 200 -49.53 15.01 25.68
CA THR A 200 -49.63 15.33 24.26
C THR A 200 -50.39 14.28 23.45
N ASP A 201 -50.50 13.05 23.96
CA ASP A 201 -51.21 11.93 23.34
C ASP A 201 -51.99 11.15 24.42
N ASP A 202 -53.28 10.92 24.18
CA ASP A 202 -54.19 10.21 25.08
C ASP A 202 -53.78 8.73 25.23
N GLN A 203 -53.24 8.09 24.18
CA GLN A 203 -52.81 6.69 24.25
C GLN A 203 -51.59 6.51 25.16
N CYS A 204 -50.66 7.45 25.13
CA CYS A 204 -49.50 7.45 26.02
C CYS A 204 -49.94 7.63 27.48
N VAL A 205 -50.89 8.52 27.74
CA VAL A 205 -51.41 8.74 29.09
C VAL A 205 -52.11 7.50 29.64
N GLU A 206 -52.84 6.76 28.79
CA GLU A 206 -53.47 5.49 29.17
C GLU A 206 -52.41 4.43 29.54
N ALA A 207 -51.38 4.25 28.70
CA ALA A 207 -50.34 3.26 28.88
C ALA A 207 -49.60 3.39 30.23
N TYR A 208 -49.36 4.63 30.68
CA TYR A 208 -48.65 4.92 31.93
C TYR A 208 -49.56 5.38 33.09
N SER A 209 -50.87 5.12 32.99
CA SER A 209 -51.87 5.51 34.00
C SER A 209 -51.63 4.90 35.39
N HIS A 210 -50.91 3.77 35.46
CA HIS A 210 -50.50 3.11 36.70
C HIS A 210 -49.40 3.89 37.46
N MET A 211 -48.67 4.79 36.78
CA MET A 211 -47.57 5.54 37.38
C MET A 211 -48.02 6.89 37.95
N THR A 212 -47.48 7.25 39.12
CA THR A 212 -47.68 8.60 39.66
C THR A 212 -46.81 9.63 38.92
N LYS A 213 -47.24 10.89 38.88
CA LYS A 213 -46.45 12.01 38.30
C LYS A 213 -45.04 12.11 38.89
N ARG A 214 -44.89 11.79 40.17
CA ARG A 214 -43.59 11.78 40.86
C ARG A 214 -42.67 10.71 40.28
N ASN A 215 -43.21 9.52 40.01
CA ASN A 215 -42.46 8.40 39.46
C ASN A 215 -42.06 8.67 38.01
N ILE A 216 -42.98 9.21 37.20
CA ILE A 216 -42.69 9.63 35.82
C ILE A 216 -41.53 10.62 35.78
N ASN A 217 -41.57 11.66 36.62
CA ASN A 217 -40.48 12.65 36.69
C ASN A 217 -39.17 12.04 37.21
N SER A 218 -39.22 11.01 38.06
CA SER A 218 -38.04 10.28 38.51
C SER A 218 -37.37 9.54 37.34
N VAL A 219 -38.16 8.80 36.56
CA VAL A 219 -37.67 8.06 35.39
C VAL A 219 -37.11 8.99 34.32
N ILE A 220 -37.81 10.09 34.00
CA ILE A 220 -37.31 11.13 33.09
C ILE A 220 -35.93 11.61 33.51
N LYS A 221 -35.76 11.94 34.79
CA LYS A 221 -34.48 12.40 35.33
C LYS A 221 -33.38 11.34 35.16
N THR A 222 -33.67 10.07 35.44
CA THR A 222 -32.70 8.99 35.26
C THR A 222 -32.31 8.79 33.79
N LEU A 223 -33.26 8.89 32.85
CA LEU A 223 -33.00 8.80 31.41
C LEU A 223 -32.14 9.98 30.90
N GLU A 224 -32.39 11.20 31.39
CA GLU A 224 -31.54 12.36 31.11
C GLU A 224 -30.11 12.16 31.64
N GLU A 225 -29.95 11.61 32.85
CA GLU A 225 -28.63 11.27 33.42
C GLU A 225 -27.90 10.20 32.58
N ILE A 226 -28.62 9.18 32.09
CA ILE A 226 -28.10 8.13 31.19
C ILE A 226 -27.58 8.75 29.89
N ILE A 227 -28.35 9.63 29.25
CA ILE A 227 -27.95 10.33 28.02
C ILE A 227 -26.69 11.16 28.28
N ASN A 228 -26.69 11.97 29.34
CA ASN A 228 -25.54 12.82 29.69
C ASN A 228 -24.27 12.01 29.98
N GLY A 229 -24.40 10.87 30.65
CA GLY A 229 -23.29 9.93 30.90
C GLY A 229 -22.72 9.35 29.60
N ALA A 230 -23.59 8.90 28.70
CA ALA A 230 -23.20 8.37 27.40
C ALA A 230 -22.56 9.44 26.49
N GLU A 231 -23.07 10.68 26.50
CA GLU A 231 -22.49 11.80 25.75
C GLU A 231 -21.10 12.17 26.25
N SER A 232 -20.92 12.21 27.56
CA SER A 232 -19.61 12.43 28.20
C SER A 232 -18.60 11.37 27.77
N PHE A 233 -19.01 10.09 27.76
CA PHE A 233 -18.19 8.98 27.28
C PHE A 233 -17.82 9.13 25.80
N LYS A 234 -18.80 9.45 24.95
CA LYS A 234 -18.60 9.70 23.51
C LYS A 234 -17.60 10.83 23.26
N ASN A 235 -17.68 11.92 24.03
CA ASN A 235 -16.79 13.06 23.92
C ASN A 235 -15.37 12.72 24.39
N ALA A 236 -15.22 11.98 25.49
CA ALA A 236 -13.94 11.47 25.95
C ALA A 236 -13.28 10.52 24.92
N ALA A 237 -14.09 9.65 24.29
CA ALA A 237 -13.60 8.76 23.23
C ALA A 237 -13.13 9.52 21.98
N LYS A 238 -13.81 10.61 21.60
CA LYS A 238 -13.37 11.50 20.51
C LYS A 238 -12.06 12.22 20.85
N ALA A 239 -11.93 12.75 22.06
CA ALA A 239 -10.74 13.48 22.51
C ALA A 239 -9.49 12.60 22.50
N LYS A 240 -9.62 11.30 22.82
CA LYS A 240 -8.51 10.32 22.77
C LYS A 240 -8.02 10.00 21.35
N ARG A 241 -8.72 10.43 20.29
CA ARG A 241 -8.33 10.12 18.91
C ARG A 241 -7.12 10.96 18.48
N LYS A 242 -5.93 10.37 18.49
CA LYS A 242 -4.70 11.02 18.02
C LYS A 242 -4.85 11.45 16.54
N PRO A 243 -4.63 12.75 16.20
CA PRO A 243 -4.62 13.18 14.81
C PRO A 243 -3.50 12.45 14.07
N ARG A 244 -3.86 11.83 12.93
CA ARG A 244 -2.91 11.07 12.14
C ARG A 244 -1.94 12.05 11.48
N THR A 245 -0.67 11.98 11.84
CA THR A 245 0.38 12.77 11.18
C THR A 245 0.42 12.40 9.71
N LYS A 246 0.42 13.41 8.82
CA LYS A 246 0.59 13.18 7.38
C LYS A 246 1.98 12.61 7.17
N LYS A 247 2.08 11.42 6.60
CA LYS A 247 3.37 10.86 6.18
C LYS A 247 3.89 11.69 5.02
N ILE A 248 5.16 12.11 5.07
CA ILE A 248 5.85 12.74 3.94
C ILE A 248 5.82 11.75 2.79
N LYS A 249 5.36 12.18 1.61
CA LYS A 249 5.37 11.34 0.41
C LYS A 249 6.80 11.26 -0.11
N SER A 250 7.29 10.05 -0.41
CA SER A 250 8.59 9.89 -1.08
C SER A 250 8.59 10.63 -2.42
N ALA A 251 9.76 11.08 -2.87
CA ALA A 251 9.92 11.82 -4.12
C ALA A 251 9.28 11.07 -5.31
N ASP A 252 9.54 9.77 -5.44
CA ASP A 252 8.96 8.91 -6.48
C ASP A 252 7.43 8.88 -6.45
N THR A 253 6.85 8.86 -5.25
CA THR A 253 5.39 8.88 -5.09
C THR A 253 4.81 10.23 -5.55
N GLN A 254 5.51 11.33 -5.28
CA GLN A 254 5.07 12.67 -5.67
C GLN A 254 5.08 12.84 -7.20
N VAL A 255 6.10 12.31 -7.88
CA VAL A 255 6.29 12.51 -9.32
C VAL A 255 5.66 11.42 -10.19
N SER A 256 5.07 10.38 -9.59
CA SER A 256 4.43 9.25 -10.28
C SER A 256 3.41 9.62 -11.37
N LYS A 257 2.79 10.80 -11.28
CA LYS A 257 1.79 11.31 -12.23
C LYS A 257 2.27 12.53 -13.03
N LEU A 258 3.54 12.89 -12.92
CA LEU A 258 4.10 14.03 -13.63
C LEU A 258 4.22 13.69 -15.12
N GLN A 259 3.67 14.57 -15.96
CA GLN A 259 3.77 14.44 -17.41
C GLN A 259 5.02 15.19 -17.90
N PHE A 260 5.89 14.51 -18.64
CA PHE A 260 7.09 15.10 -19.23
C PHE A 260 7.55 14.26 -20.42
N LYS A 261 8.38 14.86 -21.28
CA LYS A 261 9.00 14.20 -22.42
C LYS A 261 10.37 13.66 -22.03
N LYS A 262 10.62 12.36 -22.19
CA LYS A 262 11.90 11.74 -21.80
C LYS A 262 13.08 12.27 -22.61
N GLU A 263 12.91 12.41 -23.91
CA GLU A 263 13.94 12.91 -24.83
C GLU A 263 13.31 13.60 -26.03
N ASP A 264 14.02 14.57 -26.61
CA ASP A 264 13.63 15.27 -27.82
C ASP A 264 14.79 15.29 -28.83
N SER A 265 14.58 14.65 -29.97
CA SER A 265 15.59 14.53 -31.03
C SER A 265 15.78 15.83 -31.82
N ASN A 266 14.77 16.72 -31.87
CA ASN A 266 14.83 17.96 -32.65
C ASN A 266 15.78 18.96 -31.99
N PHE A 267 15.67 19.11 -30.67
CA PHE A 267 16.52 20.01 -29.88
C PHE A 267 17.68 19.28 -29.19
N LYS A 268 17.83 17.96 -29.40
CA LYS A 268 18.90 17.11 -28.85
C LYS A 268 19.04 17.24 -27.32
N VAL A 269 17.90 17.25 -26.62
CA VAL A 269 17.84 17.35 -25.15
C VAL A 269 17.14 16.15 -24.53
N ALA A 270 17.63 15.72 -23.37
CA ALA A 270 17.03 14.65 -22.57
C ALA A 270 16.56 15.20 -21.22
N SER A 271 15.46 14.66 -20.70
CA SER A 271 14.96 14.99 -19.37
C SER A 271 15.77 14.30 -18.30
N ILE A 272 16.02 15.01 -17.20
CA ILE A 272 16.49 14.40 -15.96
C ILE A 272 15.38 13.57 -15.29
N ASP A 273 15.77 12.72 -14.34
CA ASP A 273 14.81 12.02 -13.49
C ASP A 273 13.92 13.04 -12.75
N PRO A 274 12.57 12.98 -12.91
CA PRO A 274 11.66 13.89 -12.25
C PRO A 274 11.75 13.84 -10.72
N ALA A 275 12.22 12.75 -10.11
CA ALA A 275 12.42 12.66 -8.66
C ALA A 275 13.36 13.75 -8.13
N ASN A 276 14.33 14.20 -8.94
CA ASN A 276 15.28 15.25 -8.60
C ASN A 276 14.64 16.65 -8.48
N ILE A 277 13.39 16.81 -8.93
CA ILE A 277 12.64 18.06 -8.76
C ILE A 277 12.28 18.25 -7.28
N VAL A 278 11.91 17.17 -6.60
CA VAL A 278 11.42 17.22 -5.22
C VAL A 278 12.58 17.64 -4.31
N GLY A 279 12.42 18.76 -3.61
CA GLY A 279 13.49 19.32 -2.77
C GLY A 279 14.46 20.26 -3.48
N ALA A 280 14.37 20.42 -4.80
CA ALA A 280 15.16 21.43 -5.51
C ALA A 280 14.64 22.85 -5.23
N ILE A 281 15.53 23.83 -5.33
CA ILE A 281 15.22 25.27 -5.16
C ILE A 281 15.02 25.94 -6.51
N ARG A 282 15.72 25.47 -7.56
CA ARG A 282 15.60 26.01 -8.90
C ARG A 282 15.43 24.90 -9.93
N LEU A 283 14.53 25.11 -10.88
CA LEU A 283 14.23 24.15 -11.93
C LEU A 283 14.15 24.85 -13.29
N TYR A 284 14.88 24.30 -14.26
CA TYR A 284 14.77 24.68 -15.66
C TYR A 284 14.01 23.61 -16.43
N ALA A 285 12.97 24.02 -17.15
CA ALA A 285 12.18 23.15 -18.00
C ALA A 285 11.94 23.82 -19.36
N PHE A 286 11.80 23.05 -20.43
CA PHE A 286 11.60 23.57 -21.77
C PHE A 286 10.47 22.85 -22.48
N ASN A 287 9.52 23.59 -23.02
CA ASN A 287 8.46 23.00 -23.83
C ASN A 287 8.83 23.06 -25.32
N THR A 288 8.92 21.88 -25.92
CA THR A 288 9.40 21.67 -27.29
C THR A 288 8.45 22.25 -28.35
N LYS A 289 7.14 22.24 -28.12
CA LYS A 289 6.13 22.77 -29.06
C LYS A 289 6.02 24.29 -29.00
N SER A 290 5.91 24.85 -27.80
CA SER A 290 5.79 26.30 -27.63
C SER A 290 7.13 27.03 -27.80
N ARG A 291 8.24 26.30 -27.70
CA ARG A 291 9.62 26.83 -27.62
C ARG A 291 9.79 27.79 -26.45
N GLU A 292 9.06 27.55 -25.35
CA GLU A 292 9.14 28.30 -24.12
C GLU A 292 10.09 27.62 -23.12
N LEU A 293 11.01 28.41 -22.57
CA LEU A 293 11.83 28.03 -21.43
C LEU A 293 11.17 28.55 -20.15
N TYR A 294 11.13 27.70 -19.14
CA TYR A 294 10.61 27.97 -17.81
C TYR A 294 11.76 27.92 -16.80
N GLU A 295 11.87 28.96 -15.98
CA GLU A 295 12.67 28.98 -14.75
C GLU A 295 11.70 29.04 -13.57
N TYR A 296 11.71 28.01 -12.74
CA TYR A 296 11.00 27.99 -11.47
C TYR A 296 11.98 28.19 -10.33
N VAL A 297 11.61 29.01 -9.35
CA VAL A 297 12.39 29.26 -8.13
C VAL A 297 11.48 29.04 -6.91
N SER A 298 12.00 28.42 -5.85
CA SER A 298 11.31 28.26 -4.57
C SER A 298 12.10 28.96 -3.46
N GLN A 299 11.39 29.66 -2.58
CA GLN A 299 11.97 30.23 -1.36
C GLN A 299 11.90 29.27 -0.16
N ARG A 300 11.23 28.12 -0.30
CA ARG A 300 11.08 27.17 0.81
C ARG A 300 12.37 26.40 1.07
N ARG A 301 12.69 26.21 2.35
CA ARG A 301 13.81 25.34 2.77
C ARG A 301 13.64 23.89 2.30
N GLU A 302 12.39 23.44 2.19
CA GLU A 302 12.02 22.10 1.75
C GLU A 302 12.02 21.96 0.22
N GLY A 303 12.19 23.04 -0.54
CA GLY A 303 12.20 23.06 -2.00
C GLY A 303 10.82 22.83 -2.64
N PHE A 304 10.83 22.37 -3.89
CA PHE A 304 9.61 22.06 -4.64
C PHE A 304 8.94 20.77 -4.18
N GLU A 305 7.61 20.73 -4.31
CA GLU A 305 6.81 19.50 -4.23
C GLU A 305 6.04 19.30 -5.54
N VAL A 306 5.68 18.06 -5.85
CA VAL A 306 4.88 17.74 -7.04
C VAL A 306 3.56 17.11 -6.64
N ARG A 307 2.45 17.66 -7.17
CA ARG A 307 1.11 17.12 -7.00
C ARG A 307 0.47 16.87 -8.35
N GLY A 308 0.40 15.60 -8.75
CA GLY A 308 -0.13 15.23 -10.06
C GLY A 308 0.81 15.71 -11.16
N THR A 309 0.32 16.58 -12.03
CA THR A 309 1.11 17.22 -13.11
C THR A 309 1.60 18.62 -12.74
N THR A 310 1.40 19.05 -11.50
CA THR A 310 1.63 20.44 -11.10
C THR A 310 2.74 20.54 -10.05
N LEU A 311 3.74 21.36 -10.35
CA LEU A 311 4.77 21.82 -9.43
C LEU A 311 4.15 22.78 -8.41
N GLN A 312 4.38 22.51 -7.14
CA GLN A 312 3.91 23.28 -6.00
C GLN A 312 5.07 24.04 -5.36
N HIS A 313 4.71 25.09 -4.63
CA HIS A 313 5.66 25.88 -3.83
C HIS A 313 6.78 26.58 -4.63
N PHE A 314 6.51 26.89 -5.90
CA PHE A 314 7.30 27.85 -6.65
C PHE A 314 6.79 29.28 -6.36
N ASP A 315 7.69 30.24 -6.39
CA ASP A 315 7.39 31.65 -6.25
C ASP A 315 6.95 32.21 -7.61
N SER A 316 5.77 32.81 -7.69
CA SER A 316 5.23 33.33 -8.95
C SER A 316 5.91 34.63 -9.41
N GLU A 317 6.58 35.34 -8.51
CA GLU A 317 7.28 36.59 -8.84
C GLU A 317 8.69 36.31 -9.37
N GLU A 318 9.42 35.40 -8.73
CA GLU A 318 10.77 35.02 -9.18
C GLU A 318 10.76 34.01 -10.33
N SER A 319 9.68 33.25 -10.50
CA SER A 319 9.57 32.28 -11.59
C SER A 319 9.10 32.95 -12.88
N ARG A 320 9.82 32.67 -13.97
CA ARG A 320 9.63 33.33 -15.27
C ARG A 320 9.69 32.37 -16.44
N ARG A 321 8.98 32.71 -17.51
CA ARG A 321 9.07 32.03 -18.80
C ARG A 321 9.35 33.00 -19.94
N VAL A 322 10.03 32.50 -20.96
CA VAL A 322 10.34 33.25 -22.18
C VAL A 322 10.31 32.33 -23.38
N LYS A 323 9.87 32.85 -24.53
CA LYS A 323 9.93 32.14 -25.81
C LYS A 323 11.27 32.37 -26.47
N LEU A 324 11.99 31.29 -26.80
CA LEU A 324 13.34 31.37 -27.37
C LEU A 324 13.29 31.46 -28.90
N ARG A 325 14.05 32.41 -29.48
CA ARG A 325 14.24 32.53 -30.93
C ARG A 325 15.26 31.53 -31.48
N LYS A 326 16.33 31.27 -30.71
CA LYS A 326 17.37 30.27 -30.97
C LYS A 326 17.49 29.34 -29.76
N PRO A 327 16.69 28.26 -29.69
CA PRO A 327 16.66 27.40 -28.50
C PRO A 327 17.98 26.68 -28.23
N GLU A 328 18.67 26.17 -29.25
CA GLU A 328 19.86 25.30 -29.10
C GLU A 328 21.00 25.93 -28.28
N GLU A 329 21.33 27.18 -28.57
CA GLU A 329 22.39 27.93 -27.86
C GLU A 329 22.02 28.14 -26.38
N PHE A 330 20.77 28.50 -26.12
CA PHE A 330 20.31 28.81 -24.76
C PHE A 330 20.09 27.55 -23.92
N LEU A 331 19.63 26.45 -24.52
CA LEU A 331 19.45 25.17 -23.84
C LEU A 331 20.79 24.63 -23.32
N THR A 332 21.84 24.73 -24.13
CA THR A 332 23.21 24.35 -23.72
C THR A 332 23.69 25.21 -22.53
N LEU A 333 23.33 26.50 -22.54
CA LEU A 333 23.66 27.43 -21.47
C LEU A 333 22.90 27.08 -20.17
N ALA A 334 21.60 26.79 -20.24
CA ALA A 334 20.78 26.40 -19.09
C ALA A 334 21.23 25.07 -18.46
N LEU A 335 21.75 24.13 -19.26
CA LEU A 335 22.28 22.86 -18.78
C LEU A 335 23.62 23.02 -18.06
N THR A 336 24.54 23.84 -18.59
CA THR A 336 25.95 23.85 -18.15
C THR A 336 26.31 24.97 -17.18
N LYS A 337 25.74 26.17 -17.34
CA LYS A 337 26.21 27.37 -16.63
C LYS A 337 25.60 27.52 -15.24
N THR A 338 26.12 28.47 -14.46
CA THR A 338 25.59 28.79 -13.13
C THR A 338 24.32 29.64 -13.24
N PRO A 339 23.43 29.63 -12.22
CA PRO A 339 22.20 30.41 -12.26
C PRO A 339 22.41 31.91 -12.55
N ARG A 340 23.50 32.49 -12.04
CA ARG A 340 23.88 33.89 -12.32
C ARG A 340 24.26 34.13 -13.78
N GLN A 341 24.98 33.19 -14.39
CA GLN A 341 25.32 33.26 -15.81
C GLN A 341 24.08 33.08 -16.69
N VAL A 342 23.14 32.21 -16.28
CA VAL A 342 21.83 32.04 -16.94
C VAL A 342 21.03 33.34 -16.85
N ASP A 343 20.98 33.98 -15.69
CA ASP A 343 20.27 35.26 -15.49
C ASP A 343 20.86 36.40 -16.35
N ASN A 344 22.19 36.50 -16.42
CA ASN A 344 22.87 37.44 -17.32
C ASN A 344 22.59 37.16 -18.81
N ALA A 345 22.41 35.89 -19.20
CA ALA A 345 22.02 35.54 -20.56
C ALA A 345 20.55 35.83 -20.81
N TRP A 346 19.70 35.66 -19.79
CA TRP A 346 18.27 35.93 -19.83
C TRP A 346 17.97 37.42 -20.01
N SER A 347 18.71 38.30 -19.33
CA SER A 347 18.54 39.76 -19.45
C SER A 347 18.92 40.32 -20.84
N LYS A 348 19.78 39.60 -21.57
CA LYS A 348 20.16 39.93 -22.96
C LYS A 348 19.13 39.50 -24.00
N LEU A 349 18.09 38.74 -23.61
CA LEU A 349 17.02 38.35 -24.53
C LEU A 349 16.13 39.55 -24.84
N GLY A 350 15.94 39.85 -26.13
CA GLY A 350 15.03 40.92 -26.57
C GLY A 350 13.53 40.60 -26.38
N THR A 351 13.18 39.37 -25.98
CA THR A 351 11.81 38.93 -25.73
C THR A 351 11.40 39.14 -24.27
N LYS A 352 10.24 39.78 -24.05
CA LYS A 352 9.71 40.02 -22.71
C LYS A 352 9.37 38.71 -21.99
N SER A 353 9.76 38.63 -20.71
CA SER A 353 9.42 37.51 -19.82
C SER A 353 7.96 37.57 -19.37
N ARG A 354 7.35 36.42 -19.11
CA ARG A 354 5.99 36.27 -18.58
C ARG A 354 6.01 35.43 -17.30
N THR A 355 4.96 35.55 -16.50
CA THR A 355 4.75 34.69 -15.32
C THR A 355 4.50 33.24 -15.74
N THR A 356 4.93 32.29 -14.90
CA THR A 356 4.82 30.85 -15.16
C THR A 356 3.62 30.23 -14.44
N THR A 357 3.13 29.13 -15.01
CA THR A 357 2.26 28.20 -14.29
C THR A 357 3.06 26.95 -13.99
N GLY A 358 2.83 26.32 -12.84
CA GLY A 358 3.55 25.10 -12.44
C GLY A 358 3.10 23.83 -13.17
N ARG A 359 2.30 23.92 -14.25
CA ARG A 359 1.70 22.73 -14.88
C ARG A 359 2.59 22.18 -15.98
N PHE A 360 2.95 20.91 -15.86
CA PHE A 360 3.73 20.17 -16.84
C PHE A 360 2.82 19.39 -17.80
N ASN A 361 3.34 19.12 -18.99
CA ASN A 361 2.65 18.35 -20.04
C ASN A 361 3.65 17.40 -20.74
N ASN A 362 3.14 16.55 -21.62
CA ASN A 362 3.94 15.54 -22.34
C ASN A 362 4.98 16.13 -23.31
N GLU A 363 4.97 17.45 -23.54
CA GLU A 363 5.89 18.15 -24.46
C GLU A 363 7.00 18.92 -23.70
N THR A 364 6.92 18.95 -22.37
CA THR A 364 7.90 19.58 -21.48
C THR A 364 9.05 18.64 -21.17
N VAL A 365 10.27 19.07 -21.48
CA VAL A 365 11.54 18.43 -21.11
C VAL A 365 12.06 19.08 -19.83
N ILE A 366 12.46 18.25 -18.86
CA ILE A 366 13.02 18.70 -17.58
C ILE A 366 14.53 18.80 -17.74
N LEU A 367 15.07 20.01 -17.88
CA LEU A 367 16.48 20.20 -18.24
C LEU A 367 17.40 19.98 -17.05
N ARG A 368 17.15 20.69 -15.95
CA ARG A 368 18.06 20.71 -14.80
C ARG A 368 17.35 21.16 -13.54
N ALA A 369 17.55 20.42 -12.46
CA ALA A 369 17.13 20.77 -11.11
C ALA A 369 18.38 21.10 -10.27
N LEU A 370 18.29 22.14 -9.44
CA LEU A 370 19.38 22.58 -8.56
C LEU A 370 18.88 22.62 -7.12
N SER A 371 19.55 21.84 -6.27
CA SER A 371 19.49 21.97 -4.82
C SER A 371 20.31 23.20 -4.38
N LYS A 372 20.09 23.64 -3.14
CA LYS A 372 20.86 24.73 -2.52
C LYS A 372 22.36 24.52 -2.59
#